data_AF-A0A497S6Z0-F1
#
_entry.id   AF-A0A497S6Z0-F1
#
_cell.length_a   1.000
_cell.length_b   1.000
_cell.length_c   1.000
_cell.angle_alpha   90.00
_cell.angle_beta   90.00
_cell.angle_gamma   90.00
#
_symmetry.space_group_name_H-M   'P 1'
#
loop_
_entity.id
_entity.type
_entity.pdbx_description
1 polymer ?
#
loop_
_entity_poly.entity_id
_entity_poly.type
_entity_poly.pdbx_seq_one_letter_code
_entity_poly.pdbx_strand_id
1 'polypeptide(L)' 'MKLFFNPRSVAVIGASTHARKVGHVIFRNFAEGPFKGKVFPVNPSAGEL' A
#
# COMPACT_ATOMS: atom_id res chain seq x y z
N MET A 1 -13.26 -9.45 -12.24
CA MET A 1 -12.58 -8.14 -12.37
C MET A 1 -12.99 -7.09 -11.34
N LYS A 2 -14.23 -7.08 -10.83
CA LYS A 2 -14.69 -6.09 -9.82
C LYS A 2 -13.77 -5.95 -8.60
N LEU A 3 -13.29 -7.07 -8.03
CA LEU A 3 -12.41 -7.07 -6.86
C LEU A 3 -11.02 -6.46 -7.12
N PHE A 4 -10.55 -6.48 -8.36
CA PHE A 4 -9.23 -5.95 -8.71
C PHE A 4 -9.28 -4.43 -8.91
N PHE A 5 -10.27 -3.94 -9.64
CA PHE A 5 -10.40 -2.51 -9.96
C PHE A 5 -11.21 -1.71 -8.93
N ASN A 6 -12.05 -2.37 -8.12
CA ASN A 6 -12.86 -1.73 -7.07
C ASN A 6 -12.77 -2.49 -5.73
N PRO A 7 -11.56 -2.69 -5.18
CA PRO A 7 -11.41 -3.35 -3.89
C PRO A 7 -11.93 -2.46 -2.76
N ARG A 8 -12.46 -3.09 -1.70
CA ARG A 8 -12.76 -2.38 -0.44
C ARG A 8 -11.49 -2.09 0.37
N SER A 9 -10.44 -2.88 0.15
CA SER A 9 -9.17 -2.78 0.84
C SER A 9 -8.04 -3.42 0.03
N VAL A 10 -6.81 -2.93 0.21
CA VAL A 10 -5.60 -3.45 -0.45
C VAL A 10 -4.48 -3.62 0.58
N ALA A 11 -3.70 -4.69 0.44
CA ALA A 11 -2.44 -4.85 1.16
C ALA A 11 -1.26 -4.68 0.19
N VAL A 12 -0.28 -3.86 0.57
CA VAL A 12 0.94 -3.64 -0.22
C VAL A 12 2.08 -4.43 0.41
N ILE A 13 2.37 -5.60 -0.17
CA ILE A 13 3.46 -6.47 0.25
C ILE A 13 4.79 -5.89 -0.23
N GLY A 14 5.73 -5.69 0.69
CA GLY A 14 6.99 -5.02 0.40
C GLY A 14 6.94 -3.50 0.53
N ALA A 15 5.89 -2.95 1.17
CA ALA A 15 5.85 -1.55 1.59
C ALA A 15 7.13 -1.21 2.38
N SER A 16 7.64 0.02 2.27
CA SER A 16 8.88 0.39 2.95
C SER A 16 8.86 1.85 3.34
N THR A 17 9.58 2.19 4.41
CA THR A 17 9.85 3.57 4.83
C THR A 17 10.90 4.25 3.96
N HIS A 18 11.68 3.49 3.17
CA HIS A 18 12.70 4.05 2.29
C HIS A 18 12.09 4.59 0.99
N ALA A 19 12.12 5.91 0.82
CA ALA A 19 11.51 6.61 -0.32
C ALA A 19 11.92 6.12 -1.71
N ARG A 20 13.14 5.56 -1.86
CA ARG A 20 13.66 5.04 -3.13
C ARG A 20 13.14 3.65 -3.50
N LYS A 21 12.48 2.93 -2.59
CA LYS A 21 11.97 1.58 -2.87
C LYS A 21 10.60 1.65 -3.55
N VAL A 22 10.35 0.78 -4.52
CA VAL A 22 9.07 0.70 -5.25
C VAL A 22 7.88 0.52 -4.30
N GLY A 23 8.00 -0.35 -3.28
CA GLY A 23 6.92 -0.56 -2.32
C GLY A 23 6.56 0.69 -1.50
N HIS A 24 7.52 1.61 -1.27
CA HIS A 24 7.22 2.92 -0.68
C HIS A 24 6.35 3.75 -1.62
N VAL A 25 6.75 3.85 -2.89
CA VAL A 25 6.05 4.65 -3.90
C VAL A 25 4.63 4.13 -4.12
N ILE A 26 4.45 2.80 -4.24
CA ILE A 26 3.13 2.19 -4.43
C ILE A 26 2.24 2.45 -3.20
N PHE A 27 2.74 2.22 -1.99
CA PHE A 27 1.97 2.46 -0.78
C PHE A 27 1.57 3.93 -0.65
N ARG A 28 2.50 4.86 -0.92
CA ARG A 28 2.24 6.30 -0.92
C ARG A 28 1.17 6.70 -1.93
N ASN A 29 1.19 6.14 -3.14
CA ASN A 29 0.16 6.39 -4.15
C ASN A 29 -1.23 5.95 -3.67
N PHE A 30 -1.32 4.85 -2.93
CA PHE A 30 -2.57 4.41 -2.32
C PHE A 30 -3.02 5.29 -1.15
N ALA A 31 -2.08 5.76 -0.32
CA ALA A 31 -2.36 6.57 0.86
C ALA A 31 -2.72 8.04 0.53
N GLU A 32 -2.03 8.64 -0.44
CA GLU A 32 -2.20 10.05 -0.84
C GLU A 32 -3.13 10.21 -2.06
N GLY A 33 -3.38 9.11 -2.78
CA GLY A 33 -4.20 9.12 -4.00
C GLY A 33 -5.70 9.03 -3.73
N PRO A 34 -6.51 8.85 -4.79
CA PRO A 34 -7.98 8.87 -4.71
C PRO A 34 -8.60 7.59 -4.14
N PHE A 35 -7.80 6.60 -3.72
CA PHE A 35 -8.31 5.33 -3.23
C PHE A 35 -8.95 5.51 -1.85
N LYS A 36 -10.26 5.26 -1.77
CA LYS A 36 -11.05 5.46 -0.54
C LYS A 36 -11.12 4.22 0.37
N GLY A 37 -10.57 3.10 -0.07
CA GLY A 37 -10.55 1.85 0.70
C GLY A 37 -9.43 1.84 1.73
N LYS A 38 -9.45 0.85 2.63
CA LYS A 38 -8.37 0.67 3.61
C LYS A 38 -7.11 0.15 2.93
N VAL A 39 -5.96 0.67 3.31
CA VAL A 39 -4.64 0.29 2.76
C VAL A 39 -3.77 -0.18 3.90
N PHE A 40 -3.18 -1.37 3.73
CA PHE A 40 -2.36 -2.01 4.76
C PHE A 40 -0.92 -2.18 4.26
N PRO A 41 0.08 -1.60 4.93
CA PRO A 41 1.48 -1.88 4.63
C PRO A 41 1.85 -3.25 5.18
N VAL A 42 2.58 -4.06 4.41
CA VAL A 42 3.11 -5.34 4.89
C VAL A 42 4.62 -5.38 4.67
N ASN A 43 5.37 -5.31 5.76
CA ASN A 43 6.83 -5.40 5.77
C ASN A 43 7.33 -6.07 7.07
N PRO A 44 7.92 -7.28 6.97
CA PRO A 44 8.43 -8.00 8.16
C PRO A 44 9.49 -7.24 8.96
N SER A 45 10.23 -6.33 8.32
CA SER A 45 11.35 -5.61 8.92
C SER A 45 10.99 -4.22 9.43
N ALA A 46 9.78 -3.71 9.15
CA ALA A 46 9.43 -2.32 9.46
C ALA A 46 8.68 -2.12 10.79
N GLY A 47 8.30 -3.17 11.51
CA GLY A 47 7.35 -3.05 12.62
C GLY A 47 5.96 -2.58 12.12
N GLU A 48 5.02 -2.30 13.03
CA GLU A 48 3.77 -1.63 12.64
C GLU A 48 4.10 -0.23 12.09
N LEU A 49 3.71 0.01 10.83
CA LEU A 49 3.81 1.30 10.13
C LEU A 49 2.49 2.05 10.17
#